data_AF-A0A093YSB8-F1
#
_entry.id   AF-A0A093YSB8-F1
#
_cell.length_a   1.000
_cell.length_b   1.000
_cell.length_c   1.000
_cell.angle_alpha   90.00
_cell.angle_beta   90.00
_cell.angle_gamma   90.00
#
_symmetry.space_group_name_H-M   'P 1'
#
loop_
_entity.id
_entity.type
_entity.pdbx_description
1 polymer ?
#
loop_
_entity_poly.entity_id
_entity_poly.type
_entity_poly.pdbx_seq_one_letter_code
_entity_poly.pdbx_strand_id
1 'polypeptide(L)'
;SLLTEAIPLLSSAAPNDGSRSPWTQKSKPRRFPNSTAPVYLSSTSHNSATWICRRSTHRSAAEPGTASWAEFQSAFKSEHTLHERAFTPSLISFNTVAWWQDAVHDVTLEVPHQQWKGVSLEVVEIVHKLPRPLKQRSFTVLQGIAERVDVGAEGGEFVVVTVPVDAKWDRLLRDEVTARYAAVERFRRVGPDVEWVMATASRAGGVLPGWVQDMSVPGVVAKDVDLYLKWAADQRVRQAEERAEVEADIEAPVQSV
;
A
#
# COMPACT_ATOMS: atom_id res chain seq x y z
N SER A 1 9.83 -18.22 -1.41
CA SER A 1 8.79 -17.44 -2.10
C SER A 1 9.11 -15.94 -1.93
N LEU A 2 8.40 -15.03 -2.62
CA LEU A 2 8.56 -13.58 -2.38
C LEU A 2 8.38 -13.22 -0.90
N LEU A 3 7.48 -13.90 -0.19
CA LEU A 3 7.26 -13.72 1.25
C LEU A 3 8.48 -14.06 2.11
N THR A 4 9.26 -15.08 1.72
CA THR A 4 10.45 -15.52 2.47
C THR A 4 11.54 -14.43 2.52
N GLU A 5 11.56 -13.52 1.55
CA GLU A 5 12.48 -12.37 1.56
C GLU A 5 11.81 -11.11 2.13
N ALA A 6 10.56 -10.85 1.73
CA ALA A 6 9.83 -9.63 2.09
C ALA A 6 9.54 -9.52 3.59
N ILE A 7 9.12 -10.62 4.24
CA ILE A 7 8.75 -10.61 5.66
C ILE A 7 9.96 -10.39 6.57
N PRO A 8 11.11 -11.09 6.41
CA PRO A 8 12.29 -10.80 7.21
C PRO A 8 12.80 -9.37 7.02
N LEU A 9 12.80 -8.85 5.79
CA LEU A 9 13.20 -7.46 5.54
C LEU A 9 12.32 -6.48 6.32
N LEU A 10 10.99 -6.60 6.19
CA LEU A 10 10.07 -5.70 6.88
C LEU A 10 10.11 -5.88 8.41
N SER A 11 10.26 -7.11 8.88
CA SER A 11 10.40 -7.41 10.31
C SER A 11 11.69 -6.85 10.89
N SER A 12 12.77 -6.77 10.11
CA SER A 12 13.98 -6.04 10.54
C SER A 12 13.75 -4.54 10.67
N ALA A 13 12.87 -3.96 9.84
CA ALA A 13 12.53 -2.54 9.88
C ALA A 13 11.58 -2.20 11.05
N ALA A 14 10.63 -3.09 11.33
CA ALA A 14 9.63 -2.98 12.37
C ALA A 14 9.45 -4.33 13.08
N PRO A 15 10.30 -4.65 14.07
CA PRO A 15 10.21 -5.90 14.82
C PRO A 15 8.89 -6.02 15.59
N ASN A 16 8.34 -7.23 15.60
CA ASN A 16 7.06 -7.52 16.24
C ASN A 16 7.17 -7.66 17.76
N ASP A 17 8.35 -8.05 18.24
CA ASP A 17 8.70 -8.31 19.64
C ASP A 17 9.14 -7.04 20.40
N GLY A 18 9.11 -5.89 19.74
CA GLY A 18 9.58 -4.62 20.31
C GLY A 18 11.11 -4.49 20.36
N SER A 19 11.85 -5.45 19.80
CA SER A 19 13.30 -5.33 19.67
C SER A 19 13.69 -4.10 18.84
N ARG A 20 14.90 -3.60 19.10
CA ARG A 20 15.41 -2.43 18.41
C ARG A 20 15.72 -2.77 16.95
N SER A 21 15.07 -2.06 16.03
CA SER A 21 15.40 -2.16 14.60
C SER A 21 16.85 -1.71 14.34
N PRO A 22 17.62 -2.45 13.53
CA PRO A 22 18.93 -2.00 13.03
C PRO A 22 18.82 -0.87 12.00
N TRP A 23 17.62 -0.51 11.54
CA TRP A 23 17.42 0.56 10.58
C TRP A 23 17.67 1.93 11.23
N THR A 24 18.24 2.86 10.44
CA THR A 24 18.48 4.23 10.90
C THR A 24 17.16 4.96 11.06
N GLN A 25 16.78 5.25 12.30
CA GLN A 25 15.52 5.94 12.62
C GLN A 25 15.67 7.46 12.44
N LYS A 26 14.64 8.11 11.89
CA LYS A 26 14.54 9.57 11.94
C LYS A 26 14.10 10.00 13.35
N SER A 27 14.79 11.00 13.89
CA SER A 27 14.61 11.46 15.27
C SER A 27 13.19 11.94 15.64
N LYS A 28 12.44 12.47 14.68
CA LYS A 28 11.08 13.02 14.91
C LYS A 28 10.09 12.34 13.96
N PRO A 29 8.94 11.86 14.47
CA PRO A 29 7.88 11.38 13.61
C PRO A 29 7.26 12.54 12.80
N ARG A 30 6.68 12.20 11.66
CA ARG A 30 5.84 13.11 10.88
C ARG A 30 4.41 13.08 11.41
N ARG A 31 3.73 14.22 11.36
CA ARG A 31 2.31 14.36 11.66
C ARG A 31 1.61 14.95 10.44
N PHE A 32 0.36 14.56 10.25
CA PHE A 32 -0.43 14.96 9.11
C PHE A 32 -1.84 15.37 9.56
N PRO A 33 -2.50 16.29 8.83
CA PRO A 33 -3.79 16.85 9.27
C PRO A 33 -4.93 15.82 9.30
N ASN A 34 -4.91 14.81 8.42
CA ASN A 34 -5.94 13.78 8.35
C ASN A 34 -5.49 12.47 9.01
N SER A 35 -4.47 12.51 9.88
CA SER A 35 -4.05 11.34 10.65
C SER A 35 -3.86 11.68 12.12
N THR A 36 -4.56 10.96 12.97
CA THR A 36 -4.37 11.02 14.43
C THR A 36 -3.06 10.36 14.86
N ALA A 37 -2.56 9.41 14.07
CA ALA A 37 -1.34 8.67 14.35
C ALA A 37 -0.09 9.39 13.80
N PRO A 38 1.02 9.45 14.57
CA PRO A 38 2.31 9.84 14.02
C PRO A 38 2.85 8.77 13.06
N VAL A 39 3.57 9.21 12.02
CA VAL A 39 4.28 8.34 11.08
C VAL A 39 5.77 8.37 11.39
N TYR A 40 6.31 7.23 11.79
CA TYR A 40 7.74 7.03 12.04
C TYR A 40 8.44 6.60 10.76
N LEU A 41 9.63 7.15 10.52
CA LEU A 41 10.42 6.85 9.33
C LEU A 41 11.77 6.25 9.74
N SER A 42 12.18 5.23 9.02
CA SER A 42 13.50 4.63 9.12
C SER A 42 14.06 4.31 7.73
N SER A 43 15.36 4.09 7.64
CA SER A 43 16.02 3.73 6.38
C SER A 43 17.16 2.76 6.60
N THR A 44 17.45 1.95 5.58
CA THR A 44 18.64 1.12 5.52
C THR A 44 19.13 0.98 4.08
N SER A 45 20.38 0.57 3.90
CA SER A 45 20.86 0.08 2.61
C SER A 45 20.71 -1.44 2.60
N HIS A 46 20.00 -1.98 1.61
CA HIS A 46 19.81 -3.42 1.44
C HIS A 46 19.81 -3.77 -0.04
N ASN A 47 20.58 -4.80 -0.45
CA ASN A 47 20.78 -5.20 -1.84
C ASN A 47 21.12 -4.02 -2.78
N SER A 48 22.08 -3.19 -2.33
CA SER A 48 22.55 -1.99 -3.04
C SER A 48 21.48 -0.93 -3.33
N ALA A 49 20.32 -1.03 -2.69
CA ALA A 49 19.25 -0.05 -2.77
C ALA A 49 19.04 0.65 -1.42
N THR A 50 18.66 1.92 -1.45
CA THR A 50 18.20 2.65 -0.28
C THR A 50 16.74 2.29 -0.03
N TRP A 51 16.48 1.63 1.09
CA TRP A 51 15.14 1.30 1.54
C TRP A 51 14.67 2.33 2.56
N ILE A 52 13.43 2.77 2.40
CA ILE A 52 12.74 3.64 3.33
C ILE A 52 11.56 2.88 3.90
N CYS A 53 11.46 2.84 5.22
CA CYS A 53 10.34 2.24 5.93
C CYS A 53 9.53 3.33 6.64
N ARG A 54 8.21 3.23 6.55
CA ARG A 54 7.26 3.95 7.40
C ARG A 54 6.52 2.99 8.31
N ARG A 55 6.21 3.45 9.52
CA ARG A 55 5.39 2.74 10.50
C ARG A 55 4.40 3.71 11.14
N SER A 56 3.16 3.28 11.27
CA SER A 56 2.09 4.00 11.95
C SER A 56 1.13 3.02 12.60
N THR A 57 0.54 3.40 13.73
CA THR A 57 -0.44 2.59 14.47
C THR A 57 -1.69 3.43 14.68
N HIS A 58 -2.83 2.92 14.21
CA HIS A 58 -4.08 3.65 14.10
C HIS A 58 -5.15 2.98 14.96
N ARG A 59 -5.94 3.75 15.69
CA ARG A 59 -7.10 3.21 16.41
C ARG A 59 -8.08 2.61 15.41
N SER A 60 -8.48 1.35 15.59
CA SER A 60 -9.44 0.72 14.68
C SER A 60 -10.85 1.29 14.87
N ALA A 61 -11.19 2.35 14.13
CA ALA A 61 -12.50 3.01 14.17
C ALA A 61 -12.83 3.67 12.82
N ALA A 62 -14.10 3.66 12.43
CA ALA A 62 -14.57 4.32 11.22
C ALA A 62 -14.82 5.82 11.46
N GLU A 63 -13.76 6.59 11.74
CA GLU A 63 -13.83 8.01 12.11
C GLU A 63 -12.82 8.87 11.33
N PRO A 64 -13.03 10.18 11.15
CA PRO A 64 -12.02 11.06 10.56
C PRO A 64 -10.68 10.97 11.30
N GLY A 65 -9.57 10.93 10.55
CA GLY A 65 -8.24 10.82 11.14
C GLY A 65 -7.79 9.39 11.48
N THR A 66 -8.62 8.37 11.22
CA THR A 66 -8.30 6.94 11.37
C THR A 66 -9.21 6.05 10.50
N ALA A 67 -9.00 4.74 10.53
CA ALA A 67 -9.84 3.76 9.84
C ALA A 67 -9.96 2.47 10.65
N SER A 68 -11.08 1.78 10.47
CA SER A 68 -11.33 0.46 11.04
C SER A 68 -10.49 -0.60 10.32
N TRP A 69 -10.25 -1.73 10.99
CA TRP A 69 -9.60 -2.89 10.36
C TRP A 69 -10.28 -3.31 9.05
N ALA A 70 -11.62 -3.29 9.00
CA ALA A 70 -12.38 -3.64 7.81
C ALA A 70 -12.12 -2.69 6.63
N GLU A 71 -11.95 -1.39 6.90
CA GLU A 71 -11.61 -0.40 5.89
C GLU A 71 -10.18 -0.54 5.39
N PHE A 72 -9.22 -0.87 6.27
CA PHE A 72 -7.86 -1.23 5.85
C PHE A 72 -7.87 -2.49 4.97
N GLN A 73 -8.63 -3.52 5.35
CA GLN A 73 -8.74 -4.74 4.54
C GLN A 73 -9.40 -4.47 3.18
N SER A 74 -10.54 -3.77 3.14
CA SER A 74 -11.20 -3.41 1.89
C SER A 74 -10.24 -2.64 0.98
N ALA A 75 -9.56 -1.62 1.53
CA ALA A 75 -8.70 -0.75 0.74
C ALA A 75 -7.41 -1.40 0.25
N PHE A 76 -6.77 -2.28 1.03
CA PHE A 76 -5.43 -2.80 0.70
C PHE A 76 -5.39 -4.30 0.41
N LYS A 77 -6.42 -5.06 0.76
CA LYS A 77 -6.49 -6.51 0.52
C LYS A 77 -7.45 -6.84 -0.63
N SER A 78 -8.62 -6.21 -0.67
CA SER A 78 -9.69 -6.55 -1.61
C SER A 78 -9.71 -5.68 -2.86
N GLU A 79 -9.45 -4.38 -2.72
CA GLU A 79 -9.65 -3.40 -3.80
C GLU A 79 -8.43 -2.47 -3.99
N HIS A 80 -7.23 -2.98 -3.68
CA HIS A 80 -5.96 -2.23 -3.66
C HIS A 80 -5.77 -1.30 -4.88
N THR A 81 -6.00 -1.84 -6.07
CA THR A 81 -5.88 -1.14 -7.35
C THR A 81 -6.82 0.08 -7.50
N LEU A 82 -8.10 -0.08 -7.12
CA LEU A 82 -9.10 0.98 -7.22
C LEU A 82 -8.82 2.10 -6.21
N HIS A 83 -8.35 1.71 -5.03
CA HIS A 83 -8.08 2.60 -3.92
C HIS A 83 -6.81 3.42 -4.13
N GLU A 84 -5.71 2.79 -4.56
CA GLU A 84 -4.43 3.47 -4.78
C GLU A 84 -4.54 4.61 -5.81
N ARG A 85 -5.30 4.39 -6.90
CA ARG A 85 -5.64 5.46 -7.86
C ARG A 85 -6.45 6.59 -7.24
N ALA A 86 -7.37 6.28 -6.33
CA ALA A 86 -8.32 7.25 -5.79
C ALA A 86 -7.70 8.19 -4.76
N PHE A 87 -6.64 7.78 -4.05
CA PHE A 87 -5.96 8.66 -3.08
C PHE A 87 -4.56 9.10 -3.49
N THR A 88 -3.97 8.58 -4.58
CA THR A 88 -2.62 8.97 -5.04
C THR A 88 -2.68 9.96 -6.22
N PRO A 89 -2.52 11.28 -6.01
CA PRO A 89 -2.79 12.29 -7.05
C PRO A 89 -1.84 12.23 -8.25
N SER A 90 -0.67 11.60 -8.08
CA SER A 90 0.34 11.48 -9.14
C SER A 90 0.08 10.31 -10.09
N LEU A 91 -0.82 9.38 -9.73
CA LEU A 91 -1.13 8.19 -10.53
C LEU A 91 -2.03 8.58 -11.71
N ILE A 92 -1.49 8.48 -12.93
CA ILE A 92 -2.19 8.80 -14.17
C ILE A 92 -3.01 7.59 -14.64
N SER A 93 -2.37 6.42 -14.70
CA SER A 93 -2.98 5.19 -15.17
C SER A 93 -2.52 3.99 -14.35
N PHE A 94 -3.44 3.05 -14.19
CA PHE A 94 -3.21 1.74 -13.60
C PHE A 94 -3.86 0.73 -14.53
N ASN A 95 -3.11 -0.27 -14.98
CA ASN A 95 -3.60 -1.31 -15.88
C ASN A 95 -3.16 -2.69 -15.38
N THR A 96 -4.13 -3.54 -15.02
CA THR A 96 -3.86 -4.94 -14.70
C THR A 96 -3.66 -5.71 -16.01
N VAL A 97 -2.44 -6.20 -16.22
CA VAL A 97 -2.03 -6.94 -17.43
C VAL A 97 -2.38 -8.42 -17.32
N ALA A 98 -2.25 -8.98 -16.12
CA ALA A 98 -2.58 -10.37 -15.82
C ALA A 98 -2.93 -10.52 -14.34
N TRP A 99 -3.81 -11.47 -14.01
CA TRP A 99 -4.23 -11.73 -12.64
C TRP A 99 -4.41 -13.23 -12.40
N TRP A 100 -4.16 -13.66 -11.17
CA TRP A 100 -4.32 -15.02 -10.68
C TRP A 100 -4.87 -14.96 -9.26
N GLN A 101 -6.20 -15.02 -9.13
CA GLN A 101 -6.85 -15.07 -7.82
C GLN A 101 -7.18 -16.51 -7.44
N ASP A 102 -7.91 -17.22 -8.30
CA ASP A 102 -8.27 -18.62 -8.06
C ASP A 102 -7.04 -19.54 -8.05
N ALA A 103 -5.99 -19.23 -8.81
CA ALA A 103 -4.79 -20.08 -8.81
C ALA A 103 -3.95 -19.94 -7.51
N VAL A 104 -4.16 -18.89 -6.71
CA VAL A 104 -3.37 -18.64 -5.49
C VAL A 104 -4.14 -18.85 -4.19
N HIS A 105 -5.48 -18.95 -4.24
CA HIS A 105 -6.29 -19.06 -3.03
C HIS A 105 -6.03 -20.35 -2.22
N ASP A 106 -5.71 -21.45 -2.91
CA ASP A 106 -5.36 -22.74 -2.31
C ASP A 106 -3.86 -22.89 -2.00
N VAL A 107 -3.06 -21.88 -2.32
CA VAL A 107 -1.61 -21.93 -2.12
C VAL A 107 -1.29 -21.53 -0.68
N THR A 108 -0.83 -22.52 0.10
CA THR A 108 -0.21 -22.29 1.40
C THR A 108 1.26 -21.93 1.21
N LEU A 109 1.70 -20.87 1.88
CA LEU A 109 3.05 -20.34 1.82
C LEU A 109 3.67 -20.47 3.22
N GLU A 110 4.69 -21.30 3.32
CA GLU A 110 5.45 -21.45 4.57
C GLU A 110 6.57 -20.41 4.64
N VAL A 111 6.56 -19.65 5.73
CA VAL A 111 7.62 -18.74 6.14
C VAL A 111 8.05 -19.22 7.53
N PRO A 112 9.33 -19.13 7.94
CA PRO A 112 9.76 -19.66 9.24
C PRO A 112 8.83 -19.23 10.38
N HIS A 113 8.22 -20.21 11.04
CA HIS A 113 7.27 -20.04 12.15
C HIS A 113 5.96 -19.30 11.82
N GLN A 114 5.57 -19.20 10.55
CA GLN A 114 4.33 -18.51 10.12
C GLN A 114 3.68 -19.24 8.94
N GLN A 115 2.36 -19.32 8.95
CA GLN A 115 1.59 -19.88 7.84
C GLN A 115 0.79 -18.79 7.16
N TRP A 116 0.93 -18.73 5.83
CA TRP A 116 0.26 -17.75 5.00
C TRP A 116 -0.54 -18.45 3.90
N LYS A 117 -1.61 -17.82 3.44
CA LYS A 117 -2.34 -18.21 2.22
C LYS A 117 -2.29 -17.09 1.19
N GLY A 118 -2.23 -17.45 -0.08
CA GLY A 118 -2.38 -16.50 -1.17
C GLY A 118 -3.77 -15.89 -1.19
N VAL A 119 -3.86 -14.59 -1.52
CA VAL A 119 -5.12 -13.86 -1.69
C VAL A 119 -5.28 -13.45 -3.15
N SER A 120 -4.26 -12.80 -3.71
CA SER A 120 -4.23 -12.41 -5.12
C SER A 120 -2.79 -12.30 -5.62
N LEU A 121 -2.62 -12.40 -6.92
CA LEU A 121 -1.36 -12.14 -7.62
C LEU A 121 -1.68 -11.46 -8.95
N GLU A 122 -1.03 -10.33 -9.24
CA GLU A 122 -1.33 -9.50 -10.40
C GLU A 122 -0.05 -8.92 -11.02
N VAL A 123 0.00 -8.86 -12.35
CA VAL A 123 0.96 -8.02 -13.06
C VAL A 123 0.26 -6.70 -13.40
N VAL A 124 0.86 -5.61 -12.96
CA VAL A 124 0.27 -4.27 -13.05
C VAL A 124 1.24 -3.33 -13.75
N GLU A 125 0.71 -2.46 -14.60
CA GLU A 125 1.40 -1.28 -15.14
C GLU A 125 0.85 0.00 -14.50
N ILE A 126 1.74 0.76 -13.85
CA ILE A 126 1.41 2.01 -13.15
C ILE A 126 2.17 3.14 -13.82
N VAL A 127 1.50 4.24 -14.15
CA VAL A 127 2.14 5.44 -14.71
C VAL A 127 1.94 6.62 -13.77
N HIS A 128 3.05 7.25 -13.38
CA HIS A 128 3.04 8.46 -12.56
C HIS A 128 3.44 9.71 -13.34
N LYS A 129 2.70 10.79 -13.07
CA LYS A 129 3.09 12.14 -13.46
C LYS A 129 4.19 12.66 -12.55
N LEU A 130 5.26 13.16 -13.14
CA LEU A 130 6.25 13.96 -12.40
C LEU A 130 6.05 15.46 -12.70
N PRO A 131 6.48 16.35 -11.78
CA PRO A 131 6.52 17.77 -12.07
C PRO A 131 7.35 18.06 -13.33
N ARG A 132 6.87 18.99 -14.16
CA ARG A 132 7.62 19.46 -15.33
C ARG A 132 8.98 20.04 -14.86
N PRO A 133 10.09 19.82 -15.59
CA PRO A 133 10.19 19.28 -16.95
C PRO A 133 10.41 17.76 -17.02
N LEU A 134 10.21 17.00 -15.94
CA LEU A 134 10.47 15.56 -15.93
C LEU A 134 9.43 14.79 -16.74
N LYS A 135 9.88 13.82 -17.54
CA LYS A 135 8.99 12.84 -18.20
C LYS A 135 8.23 12.02 -17.15
N GLN A 136 7.10 11.44 -17.57
CA GLN A 136 6.35 10.49 -16.74
C GLN A 136 7.20 9.24 -16.43
N ARG A 137 6.78 8.47 -15.43
CA ARG A 137 7.41 7.21 -15.04
C ARG A 137 6.43 6.07 -15.15
N SER A 138 6.82 5.03 -15.87
CA SER A 138 6.10 3.77 -15.92
C SER A 138 6.77 2.75 -14.99
N PHE A 139 5.96 1.98 -14.29
CA PHE A 139 6.38 0.90 -13.42
C PHE A 139 5.57 -0.34 -13.78
N THR A 140 6.24 -1.40 -14.22
CA THR A 140 5.63 -2.73 -14.33
C THR A 140 6.01 -3.55 -13.12
N VAL A 141 5.02 -4.04 -12.38
CA VAL A 141 5.23 -4.76 -11.12
C VAL A 141 4.41 -6.04 -11.07
N LEU A 142 4.95 -7.04 -10.37
CA LEU A 142 4.19 -8.17 -9.86
C LEU A 142 3.80 -7.82 -8.43
N GLN A 143 2.50 -7.75 -8.16
CA GLN A 143 1.93 -7.49 -6.86
C GLN A 143 1.23 -8.74 -6.35
N GLY A 144 1.60 -9.21 -5.16
CA GLY A 144 0.99 -10.35 -4.49
C GLY A 144 0.48 -9.98 -3.11
N ILE A 145 -0.71 -10.47 -2.77
CA ILE A 145 -1.32 -10.31 -1.45
C ILE A 145 -1.38 -11.66 -0.76
N ALA A 146 -0.97 -11.71 0.50
CA ALA A 146 -1.06 -12.90 1.33
C ALA A 146 -1.64 -12.57 2.70
N GLU A 147 -2.39 -13.51 3.26
CA GLU A 147 -3.00 -13.40 4.58
C GLU A 147 -2.41 -14.46 5.50
N ARG A 148 -2.13 -14.07 6.75
CA ARG A 148 -1.64 -14.98 7.76
C ARG A 148 -2.78 -15.82 8.32
N VAL A 149 -2.58 -17.13 8.44
CA VAL A 149 -3.63 -18.10 8.85
C VAL A 149 -3.39 -18.72 10.21
N ASP A 150 -2.19 -18.60 10.79
CA ASP A 150 -1.85 -19.06 12.13
C ASP A 150 -2.15 -18.03 13.24
N VAL A 151 -2.76 -16.90 12.88
CA VAL A 151 -3.30 -15.92 13.82
C VAL A 151 -4.80 -16.21 13.97
N GLY A 152 -5.29 -16.33 15.22
CA GLY A 152 -6.71 -16.58 15.46
C GLY A 152 -7.61 -15.49 14.84
N ALA A 153 -8.94 -15.68 14.85
CA ALA A 153 -9.89 -14.78 14.20
C ALA A 153 -9.70 -13.28 14.55
N GLU A 154 -9.20 -12.99 15.75
CA GLU A 154 -8.93 -11.62 16.23
C GLU A 154 -7.53 -11.09 15.92
N GLY A 155 -6.59 -11.93 15.47
CA GLY A 155 -5.17 -11.60 15.27
C GLY A 155 -4.80 -11.14 13.85
N GLY A 156 -5.79 -10.84 13.02
CA GLY A 156 -5.67 -10.61 11.57
C GLY A 156 -4.41 -9.87 11.12
N GLU A 157 -3.75 -10.44 10.11
CA GLU A 157 -2.51 -9.93 9.51
C GLU A 157 -2.48 -10.26 8.01
N PHE A 158 -2.14 -9.29 7.17
CA PHE A 158 -1.91 -9.50 5.75
C PHE A 158 -0.75 -8.64 5.24
N VAL A 159 -0.18 -9.07 4.13
CA VAL A 159 0.93 -8.40 3.45
C VAL A 159 0.63 -8.17 1.98
N VAL A 160 1.13 -7.06 1.47
CA VAL A 160 1.16 -6.75 0.04
C VAL A 160 2.64 -6.67 -0.35
N VAL A 161 3.06 -7.50 -1.30
CA VAL A 161 4.44 -7.53 -1.81
C VAL A 161 4.43 -7.15 -3.27
N THR A 162 5.19 -6.11 -3.59
CA THR A 162 5.31 -5.58 -4.94
C THR A 162 6.77 -5.64 -5.37
N VAL A 163 7.04 -6.27 -6.51
CA VAL A 163 8.39 -6.38 -7.08
C VAL A 163 8.39 -5.97 -8.55
N PRO A 164 9.47 -5.35 -9.04
CA PRO A 164 9.52 -4.91 -10.43
C PRO A 164 9.63 -6.13 -11.37
N VAL A 165 8.94 -6.07 -12.51
CA VAL A 165 9.00 -7.09 -13.56
C VAL A 165 9.61 -6.46 -14.81
N ASP A 166 10.58 -7.15 -15.41
CA ASP A 166 11.13 -6.76 -16.70
C ASP A 166 10.17 -7.18 -17.84
N ALA A 167 9.13 -6.37 -18.05
CA ALA A 167 8.22 -6.49 -19.17
C ALA A 167 8.92 -6.11 -20.49
N LYS A 168 9.10 -7.09 -21.39
CA LYS A 168 9.70 -6.83 -22.71
C LYS A 168 8.73 -6.19 -23.70
N TRP A 169 7.42 -6.30 -23.47
CA TRP A 169 6.37 -5.67 -24.29
C TRP A 169 6.29 -4.15 -24.12
N ASP A 170 6.91 -3.61 -23.06
CA ASP A 170 6.93 -2.19 -22.69
C ASP A 170 7.76 -1.32 -23.66
N ARG A 171 8.89 -1.85 -24.13
CA ARG A 171 10.02 -1.02 -24.60
C ARG A 171 9.84 -0.33 -25.96
N LEU A 172 8.84 -0.71 -26.75
CA LEU A 172 8.71 -0.21 -28.13
C LEU A 172 7.60 0.83 -28.33
N LEU A 173 6.75 1.05 -27.33
CA LEU A 173 5.50 1.81 -27.51
C LEU A 173 5.32 2.99 -26.55
N ARG A 174 6.29 3.26 -25.66
CA ARG A 174 6.14 4.19 -24.54
C ARG A 174 7.17 5.31 -24.55
N ASP A 175 6.70 6.55 -24.38
CA ASP A 175 7.54 7.76 -24.22
C ASP A 175 7.89 8.01 -22.74
N GLU A 176 7.28 7.25 -21.82
CA GLU A 176 7.59 7.26 -20.40
C GLU A 176 8.98 6.67 -20.10
N VAL A 177 9.62 7.16 -19.04
CA VAL A 177 10.88 6.56 -18.56
C VAL A 177 10.54 5.38 -17.66
N THR A 178 10.98 4.18 -18.02
CA THR A 178 10.85 2.99 -17.17
C THR A 178 11.57 3.21 -15.84
N ALA A 179 10.81 3.09 -14.75
CA ALA A 179 11.32 3.09 -13.40
C ALA A 179 11.02 1.75 -12.72
N ARG A 180 11.71 1.48 -11.62
CA ARG A 180 11.55 0.23 -10.87
C ARG A 180 11.40 0.56 -9.40
N TYR A 181 10.43 -0.06 -8.74
CA TYR A 181 10.36 -0.07 -7.29
C TYR A 181 10.01 -1.45 -6.78
N ALA A 182 10.43 -1.73 -5.55
CA ALA A 182 9.97 -2.85 -4.77
C ALA A 182 9.37 -2.30 -3.47
N ALA A 183 8.28 -2.89 -3.02
CA ALA A 183 7.62 -2.52 -1.78
C ALA A 183 7.11 -3.76 -1.05
N VAL A 184 7.10 -3.68 0.28
CA VAL A 184 6.40 -4.62 1.14
C VAL A 184 5.59 -3.83 2.15
N GLU A 185 4.29 -4.09 2.20
CA GLU A 185 3.36 -3.52 3.16
C GLU A 185 2.82 -4.63 4.05
N ARG A 186 2.69 -4.33 5.34
CA ARG A 186 2.09 -5.21 6.33
C ARG A 186 1.06 -4.44 7.14
N PHE A 187 -0.09 -5.08 7.28
CA PHE A 187 -1.19 -4.62 8.10
C PHE A 187 -1.46 -5.70 9.14
N ARG A 188 -1.48 -5.33 10.41
CA ARG A 188 -1.80 -6.27 11.49
C ARG A 188 -2.59 -5.62 12.59
N ARG A 189 -3.43 -6.40 13.25
CA ARG A 189 -4.03 -6.01 14.53
C ARG A 189 -2.98 -6.05 15.64
N VAL A 190 -2.94 -5.01 16.47
CA VAL A 190 -2.09 -4.91 17.66
C VAL A 190 -2.97 -4.41 18.81
N GLY A 191 -3.50 -5.34 19.60
CA GLY A 191 -4.55 -5.01 20.56
C GLY A 191 -5.79 -4.44 19.86
N PRO A 192 -6.31 -3.27 20.25
CA PRO A 192 -7.46 -2.63 19.59
C PRO A 192 -7.08 -1.84 18.32
N ASP A 193 -5.79 -1.75 18.00
CA ASP A 193 -5.28 -0.87 16.95
C ASP A 193 -4.86 -1.65 15.70
N VAL A 194 -4.71 -0.94 14.59
CA VAL A 194 -4.14 -1.43 13.33
C VAL A 194 -2.75 -0.84 13.15
N GLU A 195 -1.74 -1.70 13.10
CA GLU A 195 -0.40 -1.30 12.67
C GLU A 195 -0.27 -1.44 11.15
N TRP A 196 0.22 -0.37 10.53
CA TRP A 196 0.57 -0.32 9.12
C TRP A 196 2.05 0.00 8.97
N VAL A 197 2.79 -0.93 8.37
CA VAL A 197 4.22 -0.78 8.05
C VAL A 197 4.40 -0.94 6.55
N MET A 198 5.15 -0.05 5.92
CA MET A 198 5.57 -0.19 4.52
C MET A 198 7.07 0.05 4.43
N ALA A 199 7.79 -0.83 3.77
CA ALA A 199 9.16 -0.59 3.32
C ALA A 199 9.20 -0.57 1.79
N THR A 200 9.85 0.44 1.22
CA THR A 200 9.97 0.60 -0.23
C THR A 200 11.37 1.02 -0.62
N ALA A 201 11.81 0.54 -1.78
CA ALA A 201 13.00 0.99 -2.47
C ALA A 201 12.65 1.28 -3.92
N SER A 202 13.04 2.45 -4.41
CA SER A 202 12.76 2.87 -5.79
C SER A 202 14.04 3.31 -6.49
N ARG A 203 14.11 3.04 -7.79
CA ARG A 203 15.10 3.59 -8.71
C ARG A 203 14.33 4.26 -9.84
N ALA A 204 14.38 5.59 -9.87
CA ALA A 204 13.53 6.38 -10.76
C ALA A 204 13.99 6.38 -12.23
N GLY A 205 15.12 5.74 -12.57
CA GLY A 205 15.65 5.71 -13.94
C GLY A 205 16.00 7.10 -14.52
N GLY A 206 16.70 7.12 -15.65
CA GLY A 206 17.12 8.36 -16.33
C GLY A 206 18.32 9.07 -15.68
N VAL A 207 18.56 10.34 -16.08
CA VAL A 207 19.75 11.15 -15.72
C VAL A 207 19.58 11.90 -14.38
N LEU A 208 18.66 11.47 -13.52
CA LEU A 208 18.48 12.13 -12.21
C LEU A 208 19.63 11.72 -11.26
N PRO A 209 20.35 12.69 -10.66
CA PRO A 209 21.33 12.37 -9.61
C PRO A 209 20.68 11.56 -8.49
N GLY A 210 21.37 10.53 -7.97
CA GLY A 210 20.80 9.61 -6.97
C GLY A 210 20.23 10.31 -5.73
N TRP A 211 20.84 11.43 -5.31
CA TRP A 211 20.35 12.24 -4.18
C TRP A 211 18.94 12.85 -4.42
N VAL A 212 18.55 13.13 -5.66
CA VAL A 212 17.20 13.64 -5.99
C VAL A 212 16.17 12.51 -5.96
N GLN A 213 16.58 11.30 -6.34
CA GLN A 213 15.73 10.11 -6.29
C GLN A 213 15.46 9.71 -4.83
N ASP A 214 16.49 9.74 -3.98
CA ASP A 214 16.41 9.31 -2.58
C ASP A 214 15.70 10.33 -1.65
N MET A 215 15.69 11.62 -1.99
CA MET A 215 15.10 12.68 -1.14
C MET A 215 13.59 12.84 -1.28
N SER A 216 12.97 12.41 -2.39
CA SER A 216 11.53 12.59 -2.64
C SER A 216 10.68 11.46 -2.04
N VAL A 217 11.20 10.23 -2.01
CA VAL A 217 10.48 9.03 -1.54
C VAL A 217 10.04 9.09 -0.07
N PRO A 218 10.87 9.53 0.91
CA PRO A 218 10.44 9.54 2.32
C PRO A 218 9.29 10.49 2.64
N GLY A 219 9.16 11.59 1.88
CA GLY A 219 8.07 12.55 2.03
C GLY A 219 6.77 12.02 1.44
N VAL A 220 6.85 11.44 0.24
CA VAL A 220 5.70 10.86 -0.47
C VAL A 220 5.14 9.67 0.31
N VAL A 221 5.99 8.71 0.67
CA VAL A 221 5.57 7.47 1.37
C VAL A 221 4.86 7.79 2.69
N ALA A 222 5.35 8.77 3.45
CA ALA A 222 4.69 9.19 4.68
C ALA A 222 3.35 9.89 4.43
N LYS A 223 3.24 10.66 3.34
CA LYS A 223 2.03 11.40 2.96
C LYS A 223 0.90 10.48 2.51
N ASP A 224 1.20 9.28 2.03
CA ASP A 224 0.19 8.28 1.63
C ASP A 224 -0.77 7.92 2.77
N VAL A 225 -0.30 7.95 4.03
CA VAL A 225 -1.15 7.76 5.21
C VAL A 225 -2.20 8.86 5.33
N ASP A 226 -1.80 10.11 5.12
CA ASP A 226 -2.71 11.26 5.16
C ASP A 226 -3.74 11.23 4.02
N LEU A 227 -3.28 10.85 2.83
CA LEU A 227 -4.11 10.75 1.64
C LEU A 227 -5.15 9.65 1.78
N TYR A 228 -4.74 8.46 2.23
CA TYR A 228 -5.66 7.34 2.47
C TYR A 228 -6.70 7.69 3.54
N LEU A 229 -6.29 8.24 4.69
CA LEU A 229 -7.23 8.53 5.77
C LEU A 229 -8.19 9.68 5.43
N LYS A 230 -7.73 10.67 4.64
CA LYS A 230 -8.63 11.66 4.05
C LYS A 230 -9.65 11.00 3.14
N TRP A 231 -9.18 10.17 2.21
CA TRP A 231 -10.03 9.48 1.26
C TRP A 231 -11.06 8.57 1.96
N ALA A 232 -10.66 7.83 2.98
CA ALA A 232 -11.55 6.95 3.74
C ALA A 232 -12.67 7.76 4.43
N ALA A 233 -12.33 8.91 5.02
CA ALA A 233 -13.34 9.81 5.58
C ALA A 233 -14.30 10.35 4.50
N ASP A 234 -13.77 10.78 3.35
CA ASP A 234 -14.57 11.29 2.22
C ASP A 234 -15.49 10.19 1.65
N GLN A 235 -15.05 8.92 1.59
CA GLN A 235 -15.89 7.80 1.13
C GLN A 235 -17.08 7.53 2.04
N ARG A 236 -16.90 7.60 3.37
CA ARG A 236 -18.00 7.40 4.31
C ARG A 236 -19.12 8.42 4.09
N VAL A 237 -18.74 9.68 3.81
CA VAL A 237 -19.70 10.75 3.49
C VAL A 237 -20.47 10.42 2.22
N ARG A 238 -19.76 10.07 1.13
CA ARG A 238 -20.39 9.70 -0.14
C ARG A 238 -21.34 8.52 -0.01
N GLN A 239 -20.91 7.46 0.67
CA GLN A 239 -21.76 6.28 0.90
C GLN A 239 -22.98 6.59 1.75
N ALA A 240 -22.89 7.53 2.69
CA ALA A 240 -24.05 7.97 3.48
C ALA A 240 -25.02 8.79 2.63
N GLU A 241 -24.52 9.66 1.75
CA GLU A 241 -25.33 10.43 0.80
C GLU A 241 -26.05 9.50 -0.19
N GLU A 242 -25.33 8.57 -0.82
CA GLU A 242 -25.90 7.57 -1.75
C GLU A 242 -26.98 6.70 -1.08
N ARG A 243 -26.75 6.28 0.17
CA ARG A 243 -27.77 5.51 0.92
C ARG A 243 -29.02 6.33 1.20
N ALA A 244 -28.86 7.60 1.56
CA ALA A 244 -29.99 8.49 1.81
C ALA A 244 -30.80 8.78 0.53
N GLU A 245 -30.13 8.91 -0.61
CA GLU A 245 -30.79 9.05 -1.92
C GLU A 245 -31.61 7.80 -2.27
N VAL A 246 -31.03 6.60 -2.11
CA VAL A 246 -31.73 5.33 -2.38
C VAL A 246 -32.93 5.14 -1.45
N GLU A 247 -32.80 5.49 -0.16
CA GLU A 247 -33.90 5.42 0.80
C GLU A 247 -35.04 6.39 0.44
N ALA A 248 -34.70 7.62 0.05
CA ALA A 248 -35.67 8.62 -0.42
C ALA A 248 -36.41 8.18 -1.70
N ASP A 249 -35.72 7.53 -2.63
CA ASP A 249 -36.32 6.99 -3.86
C ASP A 249 -37.27 5.81 -3.60
N ILE A 250 -36.96 4.96 -2.59
CA ILE A 250 -37.83 3.85 -2.18
C ILE A 250 -39.09 4.37 -1.47
N GLU A 251 -38.97 5.44 -0.69
CA GLU A 251 -40.08 6.04 0.04
C GLU A 251 -40.94 7.00 -0.80
N ALA A 252 -40.53 7.31 -2.03
CA ALA A 252 -41.29 8.14 -2.95
C ALA A 252 -42.64 7.48 -3.30
N PRO A 253 -43.79 8.14 -3.06
CA PRO A 253 -45.08 7.56 -3.38
C PRO A 253 -45.19 7.31 -4.88
N VAL A 254 -45.57 6.09 -5.26
CA VAL A 254 -45.90 5.74 -6.65
C VAL A 254 -46.98 6.70 -7.12
N GLN A 255 -46.64 7.61 -8.04
CA GLN A 255 -47.63 8.49 -8.65
C GLN A 255 -48.62 7.60 -9.42
N SER A 256 -49.81 7.42 -8.85
CA SER A 256 -50.92 6.76 -9.51
C SER A 256 -51.36 7.58 -10.72
N VAL A 257 -51.18 7.00 -11.90
CA VAL A 257 -51.69 7.50 -13.19
C VAL A 257 -53.21 7.43 -13.23
#